data_AF-A0A662SZR4-F1
#
_entry.id   AF-A0A662SZR4-F1
#
_cell.length_a   1.000
_cell.length_b   1.000
_cell.length_c   1.000
_cell.angle_alpha   90.00
_cell.angle_beta   90.00
_cell.angle_gamma   90.00
#
_symmetry.space_group_name_H-M   'P 1'
#
loop_
_entity.id
_entity.type
_entity.pdbx_description
1 polymer ?
#
loop_
_entity_poly.entity_id
_entity_poly.type
_entity_poly.pdbx_seq_one_letter_code
_entity_poly.pdbx_strand_id
1 'polypeptide(L)'
;MRLAPLAASLVLLAFLTLPLASQLQPLIPITVRNELPYDRVSEPVSAGIPLPPGALESASEARLLDSCMREVPAQFKALATWSDGSVRWLLVCFQCSVEAYSESTYLLQLGAPPSRQPSPLRVEDYGSFIKVSTGALELEIGQSPLIRQVKLDLNGDLEPEKLVCSSGEVVATDTAGGEHLAGLGVRSIEVEEAGPLRAVVKVAGTHLSSSGGQLLNYTMRIVAYAWKSYIRVYYTEENGLPVLNDGSGQPNCLRLGSPNSVYFEDISLKLKLEPGSFTYTFPAGQQQVSGRLEGSAYIYQDSSGGEDWDRWPGTSFRGYVIYANSELLYTGLRARGWGDISSQSFGLTLCKRFFWESYPSAIEFTEGGLAYLRVMPKYFSQPYEHRAGEHKTHELILYFHPGEFTAEHAATAEALMHPLQARAPAHLYLEYGLYERWPPYSPDLFPSYEANNLAAVNGSGGVYGDNLFTIRETVDFYGWMHFGDVRVVDEDGGTGQMNLQYDFEYGMIVQSLRLLEADPENSMRWWKLAEQACRHTADIDILHVHWADPNQPSSQWIKWCWGGMFWHTPHEQSGLENPHRGSSPSLEFQFCRGLLTYYYMTGYTKAWEAAMEV
;
A
#
# COMPACT_ATOMS: atom_id res chain seq x y z
N MET A 1 23.43 -64.69 -65.90
CA MET A 1 22.57 -64.48 -64.72
C MET A 1 21.97 -63.09 -64.87
N ARG A 2 20.63 -63.02 -65.00
CA ARG A 2 19.87 -61.80 -65.30
C ARG A 2 19.83 -60.89 -64.07
N LEU A 3 20.06 -59.59 -64.25
CA LEU A 3 19.33 -58.53 -63.55
C LEU A 3 19.33 -57.29 -64.46
N ALA A 4 18.14 -56.77 -64.72
CA ALA A 4 17.80 -55.52 -65.38
C ALA A 4 16.50 -55.03 -64.71
N PRO A 5 15.97 -53.83 -65.00
CA PRO A 5 16.56 -52.48 -64.97
C PRO A 5 15.58 -51.50 -64.26
N LEU A 6 15.62 -50.19 -64.61
CA LEU A 6 14.63 -49.10 -64.38
C LEU A 6 14.82 -48.28 -63.09
N ALA A 7 14.60 -46.96 -63.05
CA ALA A 7 14.31 -45.94 -64.05
C ALA A 7 14.60 -44.57 -63.38
N ALA A 8 15.19 -43.63 -64.10
CA ALA A 8 15.32 -42.25 -63.65
C ALA A 8 14.21 -41.42 -64.30
N SER A 9 13.29 -40.91 -63.49
CA SER A 9 12.28 -39.92 -63.90
C SER A 9 12.43 -38.68 -63.03
N LEU A 10 12.77 -37.56 -63.67
CA LEU A 10 12.66 -36.21 -63.10
C LEU A 10 11.20 -35.94 -62.71
N VAL A 11 10.98 -35.48 -61.47
CA VAL A 11 9.78 -34.75 -61.09
C VAL A 11 10.21 -33.42 -60.50
N LEU A 12 9.76 -32.36 -61.17
CA LEU A 12 9.84 -30.96 -60.78
C LEU A 12 9.07 -30.77 -59.46
N LEU A 13 9.76 -30.40 -58.37
CA LEU A 13 9.11 -29.94 -57.13
C LEU A 13 9.28 -28.44 -57.02
N ALA A 14 8.28 -27.72 -57.53
CA ALA A 14 8.01 -26.35 -57.16
C ALA A 14 7.47 -26.34 -55.72
N PHE A 15 8.35 -26.21 -54.74
CA PHE A 15 7.92 -25.79 -53.40
C PHE A 15 7.80 -24.27 -53.40
N LEU A 16 6.56 -23.81 -53.46
CA LEU A 16 6.14 -22.49 -52.99
C LEU A 16 6.74 -22.26 -51.60
N THR A 17 7.73 -21.37 -51.51
CA THR A 17 8.16 -20.79 -50.23
C THR A 17 7.04 -19.90 -49.73
N LEU A 18 6.12 -20.46 -48.94
CA LEU A 18 5.24 -19.68 -48.08
C LEU A 18 6.10 -18.89 -47.09
N PRO A 19 6.02 -17.55 -47.02
CA PRO A 19 6.60 -16.81 -45.92
C PRO A 19 5.61 -16.92 -44.76
N LEU A 20 5.71 -17.97 -43.96
CA LEU A 20 4.97 -18.10 -42.70
C LEU A 20 5.90 -18.61 -41.62
N ALA A 21 6.88 -17.78 -41.28
CA ALA A 21 7.22 -17.61 -39.89
C ALA A 21 6.46 -16.37 -39.43
N SER A 22 5.20 -16.54 -39.01
CA SER A 22 4.68 -15.63 -37.99
C SER A 22 5.63 -15.79 -36.82
N GLN A 23 6.43 -14.76 -36.51
CA GLN A 23 7.15 -14.72 -35.24
C GLN A 23 6.11 -15.02 -34.17
N LEU A 24 6.22 -16.19 -33.52
CA LEU A 24 5.38 -16.50 -32.37
C LEU A 24 5.65 -15.38 -31.37
N GLN A 25 4.68 -14.49 -31.20
CA GLN A 25 4.80 -13.39 -30.26
C GLN A 25 4.98 -13.99 -28.87
N PRO A 26 5.99 -13.55 -28.10
CA PRO A 26 6.27 -14.14 -26.80
C PRO A 26 5.05 -13.94 -25.89
N LEU A 27 4.59 -15.04 -25.30
CA LEU A 27 3.55 -15.04 -24.27
C LEU A 27 4.24 -15.22 -22.92
N ILE A 28 4.06 -14.24 -22.04
CA ILE A 28 4.58 -14.28 -20.67
C ILE A 28 3.40 -14.64 -19.75
N PRO A 29 3.42 -15.79 -19.06
CA PRO A 29 2.37 -16.11 -18.10
C PRO A 29 2.45 -15.16 -16.89
N ILE A 30 1.30 -14.77 -16.37
CA ILE A 30 1.15 -13.99 -15.14
C ILE A 30 0.24 -14.81 -14.23
N THR A 31 0.79 -15.29 -13.12
CA THR A 31 0.05 -16.06 -12.13
C THR A 31 -0.45 -15.13 -11.05
N VAL A 32 -1.75 -15.23 -10.75
CA VAL A 32 -2.43 -14.52 -9.66
C VAL A 32 -2.83 -15.53 -8.61
N ARG A 33 -2.44 -15.32 -7.36
CA ARG A 33 -2.69 -16.27 -6.25
C ARG A 33 -3.66 -15.69 -5.22
N ASN A 34 -4.64 -16.48 -4.82
CA ASN A 34 -5.58 -16.17 -3.75
C ASN A 34 -5.31 -17.07 -2.53
N GLU A 35 -4.92 -16.46 -1.41
CA GLU A 35 -4.62 -17.16 -0.16
C GLU A 35 -5.78 -17.11 0.84
N LEU A 36 -6.91 -16.49 0.48
CA LEU A 36 -8.06 -16.34 1.35
C LEU A 36 -9.15 -17.39 1.07
N PRO A 37 -10.01 -17.68 2.07
CA PRO A 37 -11.15 -18.59 1.95
C PRO A 37 -12.34 -17.99 1.19
N TYR A 38 -12.12 -16.94 0.39
CA TYR A 38 -13.16 -16.22 -0.32
C TYR A 38 -12.79 -16.10 -1.79
N ASP A 39 -13.77 -16.30 -2.66
CA ASP A 39 -13.61 -16.05 -4.08
C ASP A 39 -13.30 -14.58 -4.33
N ARG A 40 -12.38 -14.33 -5.25
CA ARG A 40 -12.02 -13.01 -5.74
C ARG A 40 -12.70 -12.83 -7.08
N VAL A 41 -13.58 -11.84 -7.18
CA VAL A 41 -14.40 -11.64 -8.38
C VAL A 41 -14.11 -10.28 -9.00
N SER A 42 -13.51 -10.33 -10.20
CA SER A 42 -13.10 -9.16 -10.96
C SER A 42 -12.32 -8.16 -10.09
N GLU A 43 -11.45 -8.63 -9.19
CA GLU A 43 -10.67 -7.76 -8.31
C GLU A 43 -9.56 -7.06 -9.13
N PRO A 44 -9.40 -5.74 -9.01
CA PRO A 44 -8.31 -5.00 -9.62
C PRO A 44 -6.97 -5.46 -9.03
N VAL A 45 -6.05 -5.83 -9.91
CA VAL A 45 -4.69 -6.23 -9.57
C VAL A 45 -3.70 -5.46 -10.44
N SER A 46 -2.53 -5.18 -9.87
CA SER A 46 -1.42 -4.54 -10.59
C SER A 46 -0.16 -5.39 -10.43
N ALA A 47 0.59 -5.56 -11.51
CA ALA A 47 1.87 -6.25 -11.49
C ALA A 47 2.89 -5.56 -12.39
N GLY A 48 4.06 -5.29 -11.83
CA GLY A 48 5.25 -4.93 -12.58
C GLY A 48 5.90 -6.16 -13.19
N ILE A 49 6.04 -6.15 -14.51
CA ILE A 49 6.66 -7.21 -15.29
C ILE A 49 7.94 -6.67 -15.92
N PRO A 50 9.12 -7.20 -15.54
CA PRO A 50 10.35 -6.82 -16.19
C PRO A 50 10.48 -7.52 -17.54
N LEU A 51 11.00 -6.80 -18.52
CA LEU A 51 11.13 -7.26 -19.89
C LEU A 51 12.60 -7.20 -20.35
N PRO A 52 13.05 -8.16 -21.18
CA PRO A 52 14.40 -8.11 -21.74
C PRO A 52 14.58 -6.90 -22.68
N PRO A 53 15.82 -6.41 -22.87
CA PRO A 53 16.10 -5.36 -23.86
C PRO A 53 15.58 -5.72 -25.25
N GLY A 54 14.93 -4.76 -25.90
CA GLY A 54 14.33 -4.91 -27.23
C GLY A 54 13.01 -5.72 -27.29
N ALA A 55 12.47 -6.18 -26.15
CA ALA A 55 11.26 -7.03 -26.15
C ALA A 55 9.96 -6.26 -26.43
N LEU A 56 9.90 -4.98 -26.05
CA LEU A 56 8.74 -4.12 -26.23
C LEU A 56 9.19 -2.67 -26.39
N GLU A 57 8.83 -2.04 -27.52
CA GLU A 57 9.17 -0.64 -27.77
C GLU A 57 8.25 0.32 -27.01
N SER A 58 6.96 0.00 -26.95
CA SER A 58 5.94 0.84 -26.33
C SER A 58 4.94 0.03 -25.51
N ALA A 59 4.55 0.54 -24.33
CA ALA A 59 3.51 -0.07 -23.49
C ALA A 59 2.16 -0.24 -24.21
N SER A 60 1.89 0.55 -25.25
CA SER A 60 0.67 0.44 -26.07
C SER A 60 0.63 -0.77 -26.99
N GLU A 61 1.73 -1.51 -27.11
CA GLU A 61 1.87 -2.70 -27.95
C GLU A 61 1.81 -4.00 -27.13
N ALA A 62 1.21 -3.94 -25.93
CA ALA A 62 0.97 -5.11 -25.09
C ALA A 62 -0.53 -5.37 -24.96
N ARG A 63 -0.91 -6.65 -24.89
CA ARG A 63 -2.27 -7.07 -24.54
C ARG A 63 -2.25 -8.24 -23.57
N LEU A 64 -3.34 -8.42 -22.84
CA LEU A 64 -3.49 -9.49 -21.87
C LEU A 64 -4.56 -10.48 -22.35
N LEU A 65 -4.27 -11.77 -22.23
CA LEU A 65 -5.20 -12.84 -22.57
C LEU A 65 -5.49 -13.70 -21.34
N ASP A 66 -6.64 -14.35 -21.29
CA ASP A 66 -6.94 -15.39 -20.32
C ASP A 66 -6.39 -16.77 -20.76
N SER A 67 -6.60 -17.78 -19.93
CA SER A 67 -6.22 -19.17 -20.23
C SER A 67 -6.92 -19.78 -21.46
N CYS A 68 -8.00 -19.15 -21.94
CA CYS A 68 -8.73 -19.52 -23.15
C CYS A 68 -8.29 -18.69 -24.37
N MET A 69 -7.21 -17.91 -24.28
CA MET A 69 -6.73 -16.99 -25.34
C MET A 69 -7.73 -15.88 -25.71
N ARG A 70 -8.68 -15.58 -24.82
CA ARG A 70 -9.59 -14.44 -24.98
C ARG A 70 -8.95 -13.22 -24.37
N GLU A 71 -9.12 -12.08 -25.03
CA GLU A 71 -8.53 -10.85 -24.55
C GLU A 71 -9.23 -10.34 -23.28
N VAL A 72 -8.42 -9.95 -22.29
CA VAL A 72 -8.85 -9.39 -21.02
C VAL A 72 -8.54 -7.89 -21.03
N PRO A 73 -9.49 -7.02 -20.62
CA PRO A 73 -9.20 -5.60 -20.44
C PRO A 73 -7.99 -5.42 -19.52
N ALA A 74 -6.98 -4.73 -20.04
CA ALA A 74 -5.78 -4.39 -19.30
C ALA A 74 -5.30 -2.98 -19.66
N GLN A 75 -4.63 -2.36 -18.71
CA GLN A 75 -4.03 -1.04 -18.83
C GLN A 75 -2.54 -1.16 -18.54
N PHE A 76 -1.71 -0.49 -19.36
CA PHE A 76 -0.26 -0.66 -19.36
C PHE A 76 0.45 0.68 -19.15
N LYS A 77 1.51 0.68 -18.34
CA LYS A 77 2.38 1.85 -18.12
C LYS A 77 3.84 1.42 -18.08
N ALA A 78 4.69 2.05 -18.89
CA ALA A 78 6.13 1.88 -18.77
C ALA A 78 6.62 2.64 -17.52
N LEU A 79 7.25 1.95 -16.59
CA LEU A 79 7.81 2.54 -15.36
C LEU A 79 9.31 2.86 -15.49
N ALA A 80 10.01 2.10 -16.35
CA ALA A 80 11.42 2.30 -16.67
C ALA A 80 11.74 1.77 -18.07
N THR A 81 12.80 2.30 -18.68
CA THR A 81 13.31 1.89 -19.99
C THR A 81 14.77 1.44 -19.92
N TRP A 82 15.18 0.63 -20.88
CA TRP A 82 16.57 0.27 -21.14
C TRP A 82 17.29 1.42 -21.89
N SER A 83 18.61 1.33 -21.98
CA SER A 83 19.43 2.32 -22.71
C SER A 83 19.18 2.36 -24.21
N ASP A 84 18.62 1.28 -24.79
CA ASP A 84 18.16 1.22 -26.18
C ASP A 84 16.77 1.86 -26.40
N GLY A 85 16.13 2.33 -25.33
CA GLY A 85 14.80 2.95 -25.35
C GLY A 85 13.64 1.97 -25.16
N SER A 86 13.88 0.65 -25.19
CA SER A 86 12.84 -0.35 -24.97
C SER A 86 12.34 -0.37 -23.52
N VAL A 87 11.10 -0.84 -23.30
CA VAL A 87 10.50 -0.92 -21.96
C VAL A 87 11.24 -1.95 -21.11
N ARG A 88 11.74 -1.52 -19.94
CA ARG A 88 12.36 -2.42 -18.95
C ARG A 88 11.34 -2.93 -17.93
N TRP A 89 10.50 -2.05 -17.41
CA TRP A 89 9.46 -2.39 -16.43
C TRP A 89 8.11 -1.95 -16.96
N LEU A 90 7.22 -2.92 -17.18
CA LEU A 90 5.85 -2.71 -17.61
C LEU A 90 4.90 -2.96 -16.44
N LEU A 91 4.21 -1.92 -15.98
CA LEU A 91 3.10 -2.07 -15.05
C LEU A 91 1.86 -2.51 -15.83
N VAL A 92 1.28 -3.64 -15.43
CA VAL A 92 0.05 -4.21 -15.97
C VAL A 92 -1.04 -4.10 -14.91
N CYS A 93 -2.10 -3.36 -15.20
CA CYS A 93 -3.29 -3.24 -14.35
C CYS A 93 -4.49 -3.89 -15.05
N PHE A 94 -5.15 -4.83 -14.38
CA PHE A 94 -6.31 -5.54 -14.93
C PHE A 94 -7.23 -6.00 -13.80
N GLN A 95 -8.38 -6.56 -14.14
CA GLN A 95 -9.29 -7.17 -13.17
C GLN A 95 -9.33 -8.68 -13.39
N CYS A 96 -9.22 -9.43 -12.30
CA CYS A 96 -9.10 -10.87 -12.35
C CYS A 96 -10.10 -11.55 -11.40
N SER A 97 -10.49 -12.76 -11.75
CA SER A 97 -11.24 -13.63 -10.84
C SER A 97 -10.39 -14.83 -10.47
N VAL A 98 -10.36 -15.16 -9.18
CA VAL A 98 -9.57 -16.28 -8.61
C VAL A 98 -10.39 -16.93 -7.50
N GLU A 99 -10.61 -18.23 -7.60
CA GLU A 99 -11.34 -18.99 -6.57
C GLU A 99 -10.58 -18.97 -5.22
N ALA A 100 -11.30 -19.22 -4.13
CA ALA A 100 -10.72 -19.38 -2.79
C ALA A 100 -9.56 -20.42 -2.80
N TYR A 101 -8.44 -20.08 -2.16
CA TYR A 101 -7.24 -20.95 -2.08
C TYR A 101 -6.72 -21.47 -3.43
N SER A 102 -6.89 -20.70 -4.50
CA SER A 102 -6.54 -21.11 -5.87
C SER A 102 -5.65 -20.09 -6.57
N GLU A 103 -5.28 -20.41 -7.81
CA GLU A 103 -4.48 -19.57 -8.69
C GLU A 103 -5.17 -19.42 -10.05
N SER A 104 -4.89 -18.31 -10.73
CA SER A 104 -5.33 -18.09 -12.11
C SER A 104 -4.19 -17.53 -12.94
N THR A 105 -4.09 -18.00 -14.18
CA THR A 105 -3.03 -17.59 -15.10
C THR A 105 -3.60 -16.75 -16.25
N TYR A 106 -2.94 -15.63 -16.50
CA TYR A 106 -3.17 -14.73 -17.62
C TYR A 106 -1.90 -14.71 -18.49
N LEU A 107 -2.02 -14.35 -19.77
CA LEU A 107 -0.91 -14.37 -20.72
C LEU A 107 -0.69 -12.96 -21.27
N LEU A 108 0.45 -12.36 -20.94
CA LEU A 108 0.88 -11.10 -21.52
C LEU A 108 1.50 -11.36 -22.89
N GLN A 109 0.90 -10.81 -23.93
CA GLN A 109 1.40 -10.88 -25.29
C GLN A 109 2.03 -9.55 -25.69
N LEU A 110 3.28 -9.60 -26.16
CA LEU A 110 4.04 -8.43 -26.60
C LEU A 110 3.94 -8.23 -28.13
N GLY A 111 4.03 -6.98 -28.58
CA GLY A 111 3.96 -6.59 -29.99
C GLY A 111 2.55 -6.64 -30.59
N ALA A 112 1.52 -6.67 -29.75
CA ALA A 112 0.12 -6.64 -30.17
C ALA A 112 -0.65 -5.62 -29.33
N PRO A 113 -1.21 -4.55 -29.93
CA PRO A 113 -1.98 -3.58 -29.17
C PRO A 113 -3.26 -4.21 -28.61
N PRO A 114 -3.76 -3.72 -27.46
CA PRO A 114 -5.00 -4.21 -26.89
C PRO A 114 -6.19 -3.71 -27.73
N SER A 115 -7.21 -4.55 -27.83
CA SER A 115 -8.52 -4.16 -28.33
C SER A 115 -9.11 -3.04 -27.48
N ARG A 116 -9.80 -2.11 -28.14
CA ARG A 116 -10.50 -1.03 -27.43
C ARG A 116 -11.74 -1.60 -26.74
N GLN A 117 -11.69 -1.67 -25.42
CA GLN A 117 -12.80 -2.12 -24.58
C GLN A 117 -13.60 -0.91 -24.07
N PRO A 118 -14.94 -0.96 -24.07
CA PRO A 118 -15.75 0.08 -23.44
C PRO A 118 -15.49 0.07 -21.94
N SER A 119 -15.31 1.26 -21.36
CA SER A 119 -15.18 1.43 -19.92
C SER A 119 -16.12 2.53 -19.43
N PRO A 120 -16.79 2.32 -18.27
CA PRO A 120 -17.54 3.38 -17.61
C PRO A 120 -16.63 4.38 -16.89
N LEU A 121 -15.34 4.07 -16.68
CA LEU A 121 -14.43 4.91 -15.92
C LEU A 121 -14.14 6.22 -16.65
N ARG A 122 -14.52 7.34 -16.03
CA ARG A 122 -14.30 8.70 -16.56
C ARG A 122 -13.78 9.60 -15.45
N VAL A 123 -12.83 10.46 -15.82
CA VAL A 123 -12.31 11.52 -14.97
C VAL A 123 -12.53 12.84 -15.70
N GLU A 124 -13.26 13.74 -15.06
CA GLU A 124 -13.63 15.04 -15.63
C GLU A 124 -13.20 16.16 -14.68
N ASP A 125 -12.38 17.08 -15.18
CA ASP A 125 -11.94 18.26 -14.43
C ASP A 125 -12.88 19.43 -14.71
N TYR A 126 -13.57 19.90 -13.67
CA TYR A 126 -14.48 21.05 -13.71
C TYR A 126 -13.83 22.32 -13.14
N GLY A 127 -12.51 22.32 -12.93
CA GLY A 127 -11.70 23.40 -12.37
C GLY A 127 -11.86 23.59 -10.86
N SER A 128 -13.08 23.60 -10.35
CA SER A 128 -13.37 23.70 -8.90
C SER A 128 -13.42 22.35 -8.18
N PHE A 129 -13.57 21.26 -8.92
CA PHE A 129 -13.54 19.88 -8.44
C PHE A 129 -13.26 18.94 -9.61
N ILE A 130 -12.80 17.74 -9.27
CA ILE A 130 -12.63 16.62 -10.21
C ILE A 130 -13.75 15.62 -9.94
N LYS A 131 -14.46 15.21 -10.99
CA LYS A 131 -15.47 14.16 -10.93
C LYS A 131 -14.89 12.86 -11.46
N VAL A 132 -15.04 11.80 -10.69
CA VAL A 132 -14.62 10.44 -11.05
C VAL A 132 -15.87 9.55 -11.06
N SER A 133 -16.21 9.02 -12.23
CA SER A 133 -17.34 8.10 -12.41
C SER A 133 -16.78 6.72 -12.75
N THR A 134 -17.08 5.69 -11.95
CA THR A 134 -16.63 4.30 -12.17
C THR A 134 -17.68 3.42 -12.84
N GLY A 135 -18.89 3.94 -13.06
CA GLY A 135 -20.08 3.17 -13.42
C GLY A 135 -20.88 2.77 -12.20
N ALA A 136 -20.25 2.14 -11.20
CA ALA A 136 -20.94 1.80 -9.95
C ALA A 136 -20.95 2.96 -8.93
N LEU A 137 -20.01 3.89 -9.04
CA LEU A 137 -19.79 5.00 -8.11
C LEU A 137 -19.53 6.29 -8.86
N GLU A 138 -20.03 7.41 -8.36
CA GLU A 138 -19.60 8.76 -8.75
C GLU A 138 -19.06 9.48 -7.52
N LEU A 139 -17.85 10.03 -7.62
CA LEU A 139 -17.16 10.75 -6.56
C LEU A 139 -16.74 12.14 -7.06
N GLU A 140 -17.00 13.16 -6.27
CA GLU A 140 -16.50 14.52 -6.52
C GLU A 140 -15.45 14.93 -5.49
N ILE A 141 -14.24 15.27 -5.97
CA ILE A 141 -13.11 15.69 -5.15
C ILE A 141 -12.86 17.18 -5.37
N GLY A 142 -12.99 17.98 -4.32
CA GLY A 142 -12.86 19.44 -4.38
C GLY A 142 -11.90 19.98 -3.34
N GLN A 143 -12.02 21.29 -3.06
CA GLN A 143 -11.25 21.95 -2.02
C GLN A 143 -11.96 21.80 -0.66
N SER A 144 -13.05 22.53 -0.41
CA SER A 144 -13.78 22.44 0.86
C SER A 144 -15.29 22.25 0.60
N PRO A 145 -15.90 21.12 1.00
CA PRO A 145 -15.24 19.91 1.54
C PRO A 145 -14.38 19.18 0.50
N LEU A 146 -13.43 18.38 0.99
CA LEU A 146 -12.51 17.60 0.16
C LEU A 146 -13.22 16.57 -0.72
N ILE A 147 -14.14 15.79 -0.13
CA ILE A 147 -15.11 14.95 -0.84
C ILE A 147 -16.43 15.71 -0.84
N ARG A 148 -16.90 16.16 -2.00
CA ARG A 148 -18.14 16.94 -2.12
C ARG A 148 -19.37 16.08 -2.05
N GLN A 149 -19.36 14.96 -2.77
CA GLN A 149 -20.44 14.00 -2.75
C GLN A 149 -19.98 12.64 -3.26
N VAL A 150 -20.72 11.61 -2.86
CA VAL A 150 -20.62 10.26 -3.42
C VAL A 150 -22.02 9.80 -3.80
N LYS A 151 -22.19 9.37 -5.06
CA LYS A 151 -23.39 8.68 -5.53
C LYS A 151 -23.09 7.22 -5.85
N LEU A 152 -24.09 6.37 -5.63
CA LEU A 152 -24.04 4.93 -5.85
C LEU A 152 -25.11 4.55 -6.87
N ASP A 153 -24.76 3.68 -7.82
CA ASP A 153 -25.73 2.98 -8.67
C ASP A 153 -26.39 1.86 -7.86
N LEU A 154 -27.72 1.94 -7.70
CA LEU A 154 -28.50 0.91 -7.00
C LEU A 154 -29.23 -0.04 -7.95
N ASN A 155 -29.33 0.29 -9.24
CA ASN A 155 -30.18 -0.40 -10.20
C ASN A 155 -29.37 -1.27 -11.20
N GLY A 156 -28.06 -1.03 -11.30
CA GLY A 156 -27.13 -1.80 -12.11
C GLY A 156 -27.02 -1.34 -13.56
N ASP A 157 -27.52 -0.15 -13.91
CA ASP A 157 -27.44 0.46 -15.25
C ASP A 157 -26.12 1.22 -15.50
N LEU A 158 -25.23 1.27 -14.51
CA LEU A 158 -23.95 1.99 -14.51
C LEU A 158 -24.08 3.52 -14.53
N GLU A 159 -25.20 4.07 -14.05
CA GLU A 159 -25.44 5.51 -13.93
C GLU A 159 -25.76 5.90 -12.47
N PRO A 160 -24.74 6.22 -11.64
CA PRO A 160 -24.93 6.49 -10.21
C PRO A 160 -25.88 7.67 -9.92
N GLU A 161 -27.02 7.38 -9.31
CA GLU A 161 -28.09 8.35 -9.07
C GLU A 161 -28.38 8.58 -7.57
N LYS A 162 -28.14 7.58 -6.73
CA LYS A 162 -28.41 7.69 -5.29
C LYS A 162 -27.27 8.41 -4.57
N LEU A 163 -27.52 9.63 -4.09
CA LEU A 163 -26.62 10.28 -3.13
C LEU A 163 -26.55 9.43 -1.84
N VAL A 164 -25.35 9.05 -1.43
CA VAL A 164 -25.09 8.25 -0.21
C VAL A 164 -24.20 8.98 0.80
N CYS A 165 -23.32 9.87 0.33
CA CYS A 165 -22.46 10.71 1.15
C CYS A 165 -22.53 12.15 0.66
N SER A 166 -22.90 13.09 1.54
CA SER A 166 -23.09 14.50 1.23
C SER A 166 -21.84 15.36 1.43
N SER A 167 -20.83 14.83 2.13
CA SER A 167 -19.54 15.50 2.35
C SER A 167 -18.55 14.56 3.02
N GLY A 168 -17.26 14.68 2.69
CA GLY A 168 -16.16 14.06 3.39
C GLY A 168 -14.97 14.98 3.54
N GLU A 169 -14.26 14.87 4.66
CA GLU A 169 -13.16 15.76 5.03
C GLU A 169 -12.13 15.00 5.87
N VAL A 170 -10.85 15.35 5.74
CA VAL A 170 -9.84 14.91 6.71
C VAL A 170 -9.69 16.01 7.76
N VAL A 171 -9.89 15.63 9.02
CA VAL A 171 -9.87 16.53 10.17
C VAL A 171 -8.71 16.15 11.06
N ALA A 172 -7.84 17.11 11.35
CA ALA A 172 -6.78 16.99 12.34
C ALA A 172 -7.10 17.88 13.55
N THR A 173 -6.96 17.36 14.78
CA THR A 173 -7.25 18.10 16.01
C THR A 173 -5.95 18.40 16.76
N ASP A 174 -5.70 19.68 17.06
CA ASP A 174 -4.54 20.09 17.85
C ASP A 174 -4.70 19.77 19.35
N THR A 175 -3.65 19.97 20.14
CA THR A 175 -3.66 19.71 21.59
C THR A 175 -4.45 20.74 22.42
N ALA A 176 -4.96 21.80 21.79
CA ALA A 176 -5.89 22.75 22.38
C ALA A 176 -7.35 22.43 22.02
N GLY A 177 -7.61 21.35 21.26
CA GLY A 177 -8.93 20.94 20.79
C GLY A 177 -9.41 21.69 19.54
N GLY A 178 -8.54 22.43 18.86
CA GLY A 178 -8.83 23.12 17.61
C GLY A 178 -8.85 22.17 16.42
N GLU A 179 -9.90 22.26 15.59
CA GLU A 179 -9.98 21.48 14.35
C GLU A 179 -9.28 22.21 13.17
N HIS A 180 -8.46 21.44 12.45
CA HIS A 180 -7.80 21.82 11.21
C HIS A 180 -8.29 20.92 10.08
N LEU A 181 -8.84 21.51 9.01
CA LEU A 181 -9.43 20.78 7.89
C LEU A 181 -8.44 20.72 6.73
N ALA A 182 -8.29 19.54 6.12
CA ALA A 182 -7.49 19.35 4.91
C ALA A 182 -8.04 20.21 3.76
N GLY A 183 -9.35 20.18 3.54
CA GLY A 183 -10.01 20.90 2.46
C GLY A 183 -9.84 22.43 2.46
N LEU A 184 -9.56 23.04 3.62
CA LEU A 184 -9.29 24.48 3.71
C LEU A 184 -7.89 24.87 3.19
N GLY A 185 -6.93 23.95 3.20
CA GLY A 185 -5.55 24.20 2.80
C GLY A 185 -5.07 23.40 1.59
N VAL A 186 -5.99 23.00 0.71
CA VAL A 186 -5.64 22.36 -0.56
C VAL A 186 -4.74 23.29 -1.38
N ARG A 187 -3.56 22.78 -1.77
CA ARG A 187 -2.60 23.47 -2.62
C ARG A 187 -2.70 23.03 -4.08
N SER A 188 -2.89 21.73 -4.31
CA SER A 188 -3.13 21.20 -5.65
C SER A 188 -4.05 19.98 -5.64
N ILE A 189 -4.78 19.81 -6.75
CA ILE A 189 -5.56 18.61 -7.07
C ILE A 189 -5.13 18.21 -8.49
N GLU A 190 -4.57 17.01 -8.64
CA GLU A 190 -3.93 16.55 -9.87
C GLU A 190 -4.43 15.17 -10.26
N VAL A 191 -4.72 14.97 -11.54
CA VAL A 191 -5.00 13.63 -12.09
C VAL A 191 -3.67 12.98 -12.46
N GLU A 192 -3.15 12.11 -11.58
CA GLU A 192 -1.91 11.37 -11.83
C GLU A 192 -2.10 10.24 -12.86
N GLU A 193 -3.32 9.69 -12.93
CA GLU A 193 -3.67 8.61 -13.87
C GLU A 193 -5.14 8.70 -14.28
N ALA A 194 -5.42 8.62 -15.58
CA ALA A 194 -6.76 8.53 -16.15
C ALA A 194 -6.79 7.49 -17.26
N GLY A 195 -6.82 6.21 -16.87
CA GLY A 195 -6.92 5.09 -17.81
C GLY A 195 -8.31 4.45 -17.82
N PRO A 196 -8.53 3.47 -18.70
CA PRO A 196 -9.82 2.81 -18.84
C PRO A 196 -10.17 1.90 -17.66
N LEU A 197 -9.22 1.47 -16.83
CA LEU A 197 -9.52 0.54 -15.72
C LEU A 197 -9.20 1.12 -14.35
N ARG A 198 -8.25 2.06 -14.30
CA ARG A 198 -7.79 2.69 -13.06
C ARG A 198 -7.60 4.18 -13.28
N ALA A 199 -8.01 4.95 -12.28
CA ALA A 199 -7.77 6.38 -12.18
C ALA A 199 -7.16 6.71 -10.81
N VAL A 200 -6.29 7.71 -10.78
CA VAL A 200 -5.63 8.20 -9.56
C VAL A 200 -5.73 9.72 -9.53
N VAL A 201 -6.33 10.25 -8.46
CA VAL A 201 -6.38 11.68 -8.16
C VAL A 201 -5.54 11.94 -6.91
N LYS A 202 -4.53 12.80 -7.03
CA LYS A 202 -3.69 13.28 -5.93
C LYS A 202 -4.20 14.63 -5.45
N VAL A 203 -4.33 14.78 -4.14
CA VAL A 203 -4.59 16.04 -3.46
C VAL A 203 -3.44 16.31 -2.50
N ALA A 204 -2.80 17.46 -2.60
CA ALA A 204 -1.74 17.88 -1.69
C ALA A 204 -2.12 19.20 -1.00
N GLY A 205 -1.81 19.33 0.28
CA GLY A 205 -2.23 20.50 1.04
C GLY A 205 -1.66 20.58 2.45
N THR A 206 -2.28 21.44 3.26
CA THR A 206 -1.99 21.63 4.68
C THR A 206 -3.30 21.64 5.46
N HIS A 207 -3.32 21.04 6.65
CA HIS A 207 -4.46 21.16 7.56
C HIS A 207 -4.52 22.59 8.11
N LEU A 208 -5.62 23.29 7.80
CA LEU A 208 -5.84 24.67 8.24
C LEU A 208 -7.03 24.76 9.19
N SER A 209 -6.86 25.53 10.27
CA SER A 209 -7.98 25.93 11.11
C SER A 209 -8.78 27.04 10.43
N SER A 210 -10.00 27.28 10.91
CA SER A 210 -10.84 28.41 10.45
C SER A 210 -10.21 29.79 10.65
N SER A 211 -9.25 29.92 11.58
CA SER A 211 -8.48 31.15 11.82
C SER A 211 -7.19 31.23 11.00
N GLY A 212 -6.89 30.21 10.18
CA GLY A 212 -5.69 30.15 9.34
C GLY A 212 -4.45 29.52 10.00
N GLY A 213 -4.60 28.91 11.18
CA GLY A 213 -3.53 28.16 11.83
C GLY A 213 -3.19 26.89 11.05
N GLN A 214 -1.90 26.61 10.87
CA GLN A 214 -1.41 25.42 10.16
C GLN A 214 -1.01 24.34 11.15
N LEU A 215 -1.23 23.07 10.81
CA LEU A 215 -0.80 21.93 11.63
C LEU A 215 0.20 21.03 10.88
N LEU A 216 -0.28 20.13 10.03
CA LEU A 216 0.53 19.23 9.20
C LEU A 216 0.24 19.41 7.72
N ASN A 217 1.24 19.19 6.88
CA ASN A 217 1.01 18.96 5.45
C ASN A 217 0.40 17.56 5.24
N TYR A 218 -0.17 17.34 4.07
CA TYR A 218 -0.66 16.03 3.68
C TYR A 218 -0.62 15.81 2.18
N THR A 219 -0.53 14.53 1.82
CA THR A 219 -0.76 14.02 0.47
C THR A 219 -1.82 12.92 0.52
N MET A 220 -2.90 13.07 -0.24
CA MET A 220 -3.97 12.08 -0.36
C MET A 220 -4.08 11.61 -1.81
N ARG A 221 -3.97 10.31 -2.06
CA ARG A 221 -4.21 9.69 -3.37
C ARG A 221 -5.44 8.81 -3.34
N ILE A 222 -6.43 9.16 -4.14
CA ILE A 222 -7.66 8.39 -4.32
C ILE A 222 -7.53 7.57 -5.59
N VAL A 223 -7.59 6.25 -5.45
CA VAL A 223 -7.56 5.27 -6.53
C VAL A 223 -8.96 4.71 -6.75
N ALA A 224 -9.47 4.89 -7.95
CA ALA A 224 -10.78 4.40 -8.39
C ALA A 224 -10.62 3.39 -9.52
N TYR A 225 -11.52 2.41 -9.58
CA TYR A 225 -11.47 1.30 -10.54
C TYR A 225 -12.78 1.19 -11.30
N ALA A 226 -12.72 0.88 -12.60
CA ALA A 226 -13.90 0.67 -13.43
C ALA A 226 -14.82 -0.41 -12.84
N TRP A 227 -16.13 -0.19 -12.88
CA TRP A 227 -17.21 -1.05 -12.36
C TRP A 227 -17.18 -1.31 -10.84
N LYS A 228 -16.33 -0.64 -10.06
CA LYS A 228 -16.25 -0.84 -8.61
C LYS A 228 -16.93 0.26 -7.82
N SER A 229 -17.58 -0.12 -6.73
CA SER A 229 -18.21 0.77 -5.75
C SER A 229 -17.33 1.05 -4.52
N TYR A 230 -16.06 0.64 -4.56
CA TYR A 230 -15.05 1.00 -3.59
C TYR A 230 -13.95 1.86 -4.19
N ILE A 231 -13.32 2.64 -3.33
CA ILE A 231 -12.10 3.39 -3.63
C ILE A 231 -11.02 3.04 -2.60
N ARG A 232 -9.77 3.11 -3.04
CA ARG A 232 -8.62 2.99 -2.16
C ARG A 232 -7.99 4.37 -1.97
N VAL A 233 -7.73 4.75 -0.73
CA VAL A 233 -7.15 6.05 -0.38
C VAL A 233 -5.81 5.82 0.32
N TYR A 234 -4.76 6.39 -0.24
CA TYR A 234 -3.47 6.51 0.45
C TYR A 234 -3.39 7.91 1.02
N TYR A 235 -3.36 8.04 2.34
CA TYR A 235 -3.28 9.31 3.03
C TYR A 235 -1.97 9.38 3.79
N THR A 236 -1.11 10.33 3.43
CA THR A 236 0.17 10.59 4.06
C THR A 236 0.07 11.88 4.85
N GLU A 237 0.37 11.82 6.14
CA GLU A 237 0.55 13.00 6.99
C GLU A 237 2.03 13.39 7.05
N GLU A 238 2.31 14.69 7.01
CA GLU A 238 3.65 15.18 6.68
C GLU A 238 4.05 16.38 7.56
N ASN A 239 5.11 16.23 8.37
CA ASN A 239 5.74 17.39 9.01
C ASN A 239 6.85 17.97 8.12
N GLY A 240 6.46 18.89 7.25
CA GLY A 240 7.39 19.57 6.33
C GLY A 240 8.15 20.78 6.91
N LEU A 241 8.14 20.96 8.25
CA LEU A 241 8.90 22.04 8.89
C LEU A 241 10.41 21.79 8.77
N PRO A 242 11.23 22.87 8.70
CA PRO A 242 12.65 22.72 8.46
C PRO A 242 13.35 22.15 9.71
N VAL A 243 14.37 21.34 9.50
CA VAL A 243 15.23 20.90 10.61
C VAL A 243 16.09 22.08 11.06
N LEU A 244 16.23 22.25 12.38
CA LEU A 244 17.08 23.28 12.96
C LEU A 244 18.42 22.69 13.41
N ASN A 245 19.42 23.56 13.62
CA ASN A 245 20.73 23.18 14.13
C ASN A 245 20.71 23.10 15.68
N ASP A 246 21.47 22.17 16.27
CA ASP A 246 21.60 22.01 17.73
C ASP A 246 22.63 22.95 18.40
N GLY A 247 23.32 23.76 17.62
CA GLY A 247 24.42 24.64 18.05
C GLY A 247 25.82 24.06 17.82
N SER A 248 25.93 22.78 17.49
CA SER A 248 27.19 22.08 17.21
C SER A 248 27.45 21.85 15.71
N GLY A 249 26.55 22.31 14.84
CA GLY A 249 26.61 21.96 13.42
C GLY A 249 25.79 20.71 13.05
N GLN A 250 25.08 20.10 14.01
CA GLN A 250 24.30 18.88 13.82
C GLN A 250 22.79 19.16 13.74
N PRO A 251 22.01 18.30 13.07
CA PRO A 251 20.56 18.43 12.99
C PRO A 251 19.89 18.13 14.35
N ASN A 252 19.07 19.05 14.82
CA ASN A 252 18.28 18.91 16.05
C ASN A 252 16.90 18.33 15.72
N CYS A 253 16.86 17.04 15.39
CA CYS A 253 15.62 16.33 15.08
C CYS A 253 15.63 14.85 15.52
N LEU A 254 16.59 14.46 16.38
CA LEU A 254 16.78 13.06 16.76
C LEU A 254 15.78 12.59 17.81
N ARG A 255 15.49 13.45 18.81
CA ARG A 255 14.68 13.07 19.97
C ARG A 255 13.24 13.54 19.83
N LEU A 256 12.32 12.86 20.49
CA LEU A 256 11.00 13.43 20.77
C LEU A 256 11.18 14.73 21.57
N GLY A 257 10.37 15.76 21.27
CA GLY A 257 10.52 17.12 21.77
C GLY A 257 11.56 17.98 21.04
N SER A 258 12.09 17.53 19.91
CA SER A 258 13.00 18.35 19.09
C SER A 258 12.29 19.60 18.55
N PRO A 259 13.03 20.69 18.21
CA PRO A 259 12.42 21.85 17.60
C PRO A 259 11.64 21.50 16.32
N ASN A 260 10.55 22.24 16.09
CA ASN A 260 9.63 22.00 14.99
C ASN A 260 8.92 20.62 15.02
N SER A 261 8.91 19.92 16.16
CA SER A 261 7.94 18.86 16.40
C SER A 261 6.51 19.41 16.43
N VAL A 262 5.59 18.70 15.77
CA VAL A 262 4.17 19.03 15.70
C VAL A 262 3.39 18.05 16.56
N TYR A 263 2.54 18.57 17.44
CA TYR A 263 1.70 17.78 18.36
C TYR A 263 0.23 17.86 17.97
N PHE A 264 -0.47 16.74 18.04
CA PHE A 264 -1.89 16.64 17.72
C PHE A 264 -2.55 15.47 18.45
N GLU A 265 -3.88 15.48 18.54
CA GLU A 265 -4.65 14.46 19.27
C GLU A 265 -5.45 13.55 18.35
N ASP A 266 -5.83 14.02 17.16
CA ASP A 266 -6.66 13.22 16.25
C ASP A 266 -6.32 13.53 14.80
N ILE A 267 -6.30 12.50 13.94
CA ILE A 267 -6.42 12.63 12.50
C ILE A 267 -7.44 11.60 12.01
N SER A 268 -8.51 12.10 11.39
CA SER A 268 -9.67 11.30 11.00
C SER A 268 -10.20 11.67 9.63
N LEU A 269 -10.45 10.66 8.79
CA LEU A 269 -11.33 10.83 7.64
C LEU A 269 -12.78 10.76 8.11
N LYS A 270 -13.48 11.90 8.02
CA LYS A 270 -14.86 12.09 8.43
C LYS A 270 -15.76 12.10 7.20
N LEU A 271 -16.77 11.23 7.17
CA LEU A 271 -17.77 11.15 6.11
C LEU A 271 -19.16 11.41 6.68
N LYS A 272 -19.97 12.18 5.97
CA LYS A 272 -21.37 12.46 6.31
C LYS A 272 -22.29 11.76 5.33
N LEU A 273 -22.95 10.72 5.80
CA LEU A 273 -23.91 9.95 5.03
C LEU A 273 -25.27 10.65 4.96
N GLU A 274 -26.05 10.31 3.94
CA GLU A 274 -27.43 10.77 3.84
C GLU A 274 -28.26 10.30 5.04
N PRO A 275 -29.15 11.14 5.62
CA PRO A 275 -29.90 10.80 6.82
C PRO A 275 -30.70 9.49 6.69
N GLY A 276 -30.62 8.65 7.72
CA GLY A 276 -31.33 7.37 7.76
C GLY A 276 -31.33 6.75 9.15
N SER A 277 -32.06 5.65 9.31
CA SER A 277 -31.89 4.76 10.46
C SER A 277 -30.78 3.78 10.14
N PHE A 278 -29.75 3.74 10.98
CA PHE A 278 -28.55 2.98 10.73
C PHE A 278 -28.39 1.78 11.67
N THR A 279 -27.80 0.72 11.12
CA THR A 279 -27.22 -0.40 11.86
C THR A 279 -25.71 -0.35 11.73
N TYR A 280 -25.01 -0.69 12.80
CA TYR A 280 -23.55 -0.90 12.75
C TYR A 280 -23.23 -2.39 12.71
N THR A 281 -22.10 -2.75 12.10
CA THR A 281 -21.51 -4.10 12.20
C THR A 281 -20.00 -4.00 12.37
N PHE A 282 -19.45 -4.72 13.35
CA PHE A 282 -18.01 -4.84 13.58
C PHE A 282 -17.57 -6.31 13.71
N PRO A 283 -16.35 -6.66 13.29
CA PRO A 283 -15.77 -7.97 13.53
C PRO A 283 -15.36 -8.13 15.01
N ALA A 284 -15.91 -9.15 15.68
CA ALA A 284 -15.62 -9.51 17.07
C ALA A 284 -14.96 -10.91 17.11
N GLY A 285 -13.65 -10.94 16.84
CA GLY A 285 -12.90 -12.19 16.64
C GLY A 285 -13.39 -12.95 15.39
N GLN A 286 -13.92 -14.16 15.60
CA GLN A 286 -14.51 -14.98 14.52
C GLN A 286 -16.01 -14.71 14.31
N GLN A 287 -16.61 -13.89 15.16
CA GLN A 287 -18.02 -13.50 15.08
C GLN A 287 -18.16 -12.05 14.63
N GLN A 288 -19.39 -11.59 14.49
CA GLN A 288 -19.72 -10.19 14.24
C GLN A 288 -20.67 -9.70 15.34
N VAL A 289 -20.49 -8.45 15.75
CA VAL A 289 -21.45 -7.74 16.60
C VAL A 289 -22.15 -6.69 15.75
N SER A 290 -23.47 -6.68 15.81
CA SER A 290 -24.30 -5.75 15.06
C SER A 290 -25.49 -5.30 15.90
N GLY A 291 -26.02 -4.12 15.57
CA GLY A 291 -27.16 -3.57 16.28
C GLY A 291 -27.60 -2.25 15.68
N ARG A 292 -28.74 -1.75 16.17
CA ARG A 292 -29.22 -0.41 15.84
C ARG A 292 -28.29 0.64 16.46
N LEU A 293 -27.99 1.67 15.68
CA LEU A 293 -27.19 2.80 16.11
C LEU A 293 -28.12 3.86 16.72
N GLU A 294 -28.06 4.02 18.05
CA GLU A 294 -28.89 4.96 18.84
C GLU A 294 -28.03 6.03 19.54
N GLY A 295 -26.72 6.03 19.28
CA GLY A 295 -25.75 6.99 19.81
C GLY A 295 -24.48 6.96 18.99
N SER A 296 -23.43 6.31 19.52
CA SER A 296 -22.21 6.03 18.78
C SER A 296 -21.79 4.58 18.92
N ALA A 297 -21.10 4.05 17.93
CA ALA A 297 -20.49 2.72 17.97
C ALA A 297 -19.09 2.78 17.38
N TYR A 298 -18.10 2.20 18.05
CA TYR A 298 -16.72 2.22 17.58
C TYR A 298 -15.97 0.94 17.92
N ILE A 299 -15.01 0.62 17.06
CA ILE A 299 -13.93 -0.32 17.32
C ILE A 299 -12.63 0.47 17.47
N TYR A 300 -11.90 0.23 18.56
CA TYR A 300 -10.64 0.92 18.85
C TYR A 300 -9.56 -0.08 19.21
N GLN A 301 -8.51 -0.14 18.41
CA GLN A 301 -7.27 -0.85 18.73
C GLN A 301 -6.30 0.12 19.42
N ASP A 302 -5.92 -0.21 20.64
CA ASP A 302 -5.05 0.61 21.49
C ASP A 302 -3.58 0.17 21.40
N SER A 303 -3.33 -1.14 21.40
CA SER A 303 -1.98 -1.75 21.36
C SER A 303 -1.92 -2.94 20.40
N SER A 304 -0.78 -3.62 20.24
CA SER A 304 -0.64 -4.77 19.32
C SER A 304 -1.41 -6.03 19.72
N GLY A 305 -1.79 -6.15 21.00
CA GLY A 305 -2.31 -7.38 21.60
C GLY A 305 -1.25 -8.46 21.89
N GLY A 306 0.03 -8.22 21.58
CA GLY A 306 1.17 -9.11 21.88
C GLY A 306 1.44 -9.28 23.38
N GLU A 307 2.41 -10.10 23.76
CA GLU A 307 2.80 -10.25 25.18
C GLU A 307 3.44 -8.98 25.75
N ASP A 308 4.24 -8.29 24.92
CA ASP A 308 4.99 -7.08 25.25
C ASP A 308 4.30 -5.79 24.71
N TRP A 309 2.97 -5.82 24.69
CA TRP A 309 2.10 -4.82 24.04
C TRP A 309 2.22 -3.38 24.59
N ASP A 310 2.69 -3.23 25.84
CA ASP A 310 2.88 -1.95 26.53
C ASP A 310 4.33 -1.46 26.50
N ARG A 311 5.17 -2.04 25.64
CA ARG A 311 6.56 -1.62 25.45
C ARG A 311 6.65 -0.14 25.05
N TRP A 312 5.80 0.30 24.13
CA TRP A 312 5.85 1.66 23.59
C TRP A 312 4.89 2.59 24.34
N PRO A 313 5.30 3.86 24.61
CA PRO A 313 4.46 4.80 25.34
C PRO A 313 3.11 5.08 24.63
N GLY A 314 2.08 5.33 25.43
CA GLY A 314 0.78 5.80 24.97
C GLY A 314 -0.33 4.74 24.91
N THR A 315 0.02 3.45 24.96
CA THR A 315 -0.96 2.36 25.09
C THR A 315 -1.53 2.30 26.51
N SER A 316 -2.83 2.07 26.64
CA SER A 316 -3.57 1.96 27.90
C SER A 316 -4.05 0.55 28.23
N PHE A 317 -4.30 -0.29 27.22
CA PHE A 317 -4.76 -1.67 27.44
C PHE A 317 -4.33 -2.62 26.31
N ARG A 318 -4.28 -3.91 26.63
CA ARG A 318 -3.89 -4.96 25.67
C ARG A 318 -5.01 -5.23 24.65
N GLY A 319 -4.77 -4.87 23.39
CA GLY A 319 -5.60 -5.21 22.24
C GLY A 319 -6.61 -4.14 21.82
N TYR A 320 -7.88 -4.54 21.63
CA TYR A 320 -8.96 -3.68 21.15
C TYR A 320 -10.28 -3.86 21.91
N VAL A 321 -11.11 -2.84 21.83
CA VAL A 321 -12.48 -2.81 22.36
C VAL A 321 -13.49 -2.49 21.28
N ILE A 322 -14.71 -2.99 21.44
CA ILE A 322 -15.88 -2.55 20.69
C ILE A 322 -16.90 -1.99 21.67
N TYR A 323 -17.27 -0.73 21.47
CA TYR A 323 -18.36 -0.08 22.19
C TYR A 323 -19.50 0.24 21.23
N ALA A 324 -20.73 0.13 21.70
CA ALA A 324 -21.88 0.69 21.01
C ALA A 324 -22.92 1.18 22.00
N ASN A 325 -23.54 2.32 21.70
CA ASN A 325 -24.58 2.94 22.52
C ASN A 325 -24.16 3.08 24.00
N SER A 326 -22.88 3.42 24.22
CA SER A 326 -22.22 3.52 25.55
C SER A 326 -22.00 2.20 26.31
N GLU A 327 -22.23 1.05 25.69
CA GLU A 327 -21.99 -0.27 26.27
C GLU A 327 -20.75 -0.94 25.65
N LEU A 328 -19.91 -1.56 26.49
CA LEU A 328 -18.81 -2.42 26.03
C LEU A 328 -19.38 -3.74 25.53
N LEU A 329 -19.21 -4.03 24.24
CA LEU A 329 -19.73 -5.24 23.62
C LEU A 329 -18.69 -6.37 23.53
N TYR A 330 -17.42 -6.00 23.30
CA TYR A 330 -16.38 -6.99 23.05
C TYR A 330 -14.99 -6.45 23.38
N THR A 331 -14.10 -7.34 23.82
CA THR A 331 -12.66 -7.13 23.96
C THR A 331 -11.92 -8.23 23.21
N GLY A 332 -10.83 -7.87 22.51
CA GLY A 332 -10.02 -8.84 21.78
C GLY A 332 -8.58 -8.37 21.63
N LEU A 333 -7.71 -9.21 21.06
CA LEU A 333 -6.28 -8.89 20.94
C LEU A 333 -5.94 -8.15 19.64
N ARG A 334 -6.46 -8.60 18.50
CA ARG A 334 -6.14 -8.03 17.17
C ARG A 334 -7.41 -7.87 16.34
N ALA A 335 -7.80 -6.63 16.09
CA ALA A 335 -8.98 -6.31 15.28
C ALA A 335 -8.71 -6.59 13.80
N ARG A 336 -9.75 -6.99 13.07
CA ARG A 336 -9.67 -7.30 11.64
C ARG A 336 -9.62 -6.06 10.73
N GLY A 337 -9.84 -4.86 11.29
CA GLY A 337 -9.56 -3.59 10.60
C GLY A 337 -10.67 -3.02 9.71
N TRP A 338 -11.90 -3.51 9.86
CA TRP A 338 -13.07 -2.96 9.17
C TRP A 338 -14.26 -2.73 10.11
N GLY A 339 -15.20 -1.89 9.68
CA GLY A 339 -16.49 -1.66 10.30
C GLY A 339 -17.50 -1.16 9.28
N ASP A 340 -18.77 -1.50 9.46
CA ASP A 340 -19.86 -1.11 8.56
C ASP A 340 -20.92 -0.28 9.25
N ILE A 341 -21.44 0.71 8.53
CA ILE A 341 -22.67 1.42 8.83
C ILE A 341 -23.62 1.29 7.63
N SER A 342 -24.82 0.76 7.86
CA SER A 342 -25.80 0.48 6.80
C SER A 342 -27.20 0.93 7.16
N SER A 343 -27.96 1.29 6.14
CA SER A 343 -29.40 1.53 6.18
C SER A 343 -30.12 0.47 5.35
N GLN A 344 -31.45 0.53 5.27
CA GLN A 344 -32.21 -0.35 4.36
C GLN A 344 -31.89 -0.14 2.88
N SER A 345 -31.30 1.00 2.49
CA SER A 345 -31.10 1.37 1.08
C SER A 345 -29.64 1.34 0.61
N PHE A 346 -28.70 1.63 1.49
CA PHE A 346 -27.26 1.65 1.20
C PHE A 346 -26.47 1.48 2.49
N GLY A 347 -25.20 1.09 2.36
CA GLY A 347 -24.22 1.12 3.43
C GLY A 347 -22.82 1.54 3.00
N LEU A 348 -21.98 1.74 4.00
CA LEU A 348 -20.58 2.10 3.89
C LEU A 348 -19.77 1.21 4.83
N THR A 349 -18.89 0.41 4.24
CA THR A 349 -17.85 -0.32 4.97
C THR A 349 -16.55 0.48 4.89
N LEU A 350 -16.00 0.82 6.06
CA LEU A 350 -14.70 1.44 6.20
C LEU A 350 -13.67 0.36 6.52
N CYS A 351 -12.52 0.40 5.85
CA CYS A 351 -11.40 -0.48 6.18
C CYS A 351 -10.09 0.31 6.23
N LYS A 352 -9.19 -0.08 7.13
CA LYS A 352 -7.79 0.36 7.12
C LYS A 352 -6.90 -0.88 7.10
N ARG A 353 -6.06 -0.98 6.07
CA ARG A 353 -5.05 -2.04 6.00
C ARG A 353 -3.99 -1.79 7.08
N PHE A 354 -3.49 -2.87 7.68
CA PHE A 354 -2.57 -2.83 8.81
C PHE A 354 -3.16 -2.15 10.06
N PHE A 355 -4.44 -2.42 10.35
CA PHE A 355 -5.19 -1.74 11.42
C PHE A 355 -4.58 -1.96 12.81
N TRP A 356 -4.40 -3.22 13.22
CA TRP A 356 -3.82 -3.52 14.52
C TRP A 356 -2.30 -3.41 14.49
N GLU A 357 -1.69 -3.70 13.34
CA GLU A 357 -0.25 -3.65 13.16
C GLU A 357 0.29 -2.24 13.31
N SER A 358 -0.43 -1.23 12.81
CA SER A 358 -0.07 0.20 12.91
C SER A 358 -0.94 0.94 13.94
N TYR A 359 -1.24 0.28 15.07
CA TYR A 359 -1.97 0.88 16.18
C TYR A 359 -1.32 2.20 16.64
N PRO A 360 -2.06 3.09 17.32
CA PRO A 360 -3.50 3.03 17.60
C PRO A 360 -4.37 3.25 16.35
N SER A 361 -5.60 2.75 16.33
CA SER A 361 -6.54 2.94 15.20
C SER A 361 -7.99 2.77 15.63
N ALA A 362 -8.91 3.56 15.04
CA ALA A 362 -10.34 3.40 15.32
C ALA A 362 -11.24 3.59 14.11
N ILE A 363 -12.39 2.94 14.15
CA ILE A 363 -13.54 3.20 13.26
C ILE A 363 -14.71 3.54 14.15
N GLU A 364 -15.36 4.68 13.92
CA GLU A 364 -16.47 5.18 14.74
C GLU A 364 -17.65 5.62 13.86
N PHE A 365 -18.85 5.27 14.29
CA PHE A 365 -20.11 5.62 13.66
C PHE A 365 -21.01 6.34 14.66
N THR A 366 -21.81 7.28 14.17
CA THR A 366 -22.78 8.03 14.99
C THR A 366 -24.18 7.95 14.38
N GLU A 367 -25.21 8.01 15.23
CA GLU A 367 -26.62 7.98 14.82
C GLU A 367 -26.94 9.06 13.76
N GLY A 368 -26.27 10.21 13.82
CA GLY A 368 -26.42 11.30 12.85
C GLY A 368 -25.84 11.03 11.46
N GLY A 369 -25.39 9.81 11.17
CA GLY A 369 -24.81 9.43 9.87
C GLY A 369 -23.38 9.92 9.67
N LEU A 370 -22.66 10.28 10.74
CA LEU A 370 -21.22 10.54 10.63
C LEU A 370 -20.44 9.24 10.83
N ALA A 371 -19.55 8.96 9.89
CA ALA A 371 -18.61 7.85 9.93
C ALA A 371 -17.18 8.40 9.97
N TYR A 372 -16.36 7.87 10.88
CA TYR A 372 -14.99 8.29 11.11
C TYR A 372 -14.06 7.08 10.92
N LEU A 373 -13.08 7.23 10.05
CA LEU A 373 -11.90 6.37 10.01
C LEU A 373 -10.75 7.15 10.65
N ARG A 374 -10.49 6.86 11.94
CA ARG A 374 -9.51 7.55 12.77
C ARG A 374 -8.15 6.87 12.61
N VAL A 375 -7.28 7.46 11.80
CA VAL A 375 -5.95 6.89 11.51
C VAL A 375 -4.96 7.14 12.65
N MET A 376 -5.16 8.25 13.37
CA MET A 376 -4.51 8.61 14.62
C MET A 376 -5.63 9.03 15.60
N PRO A 377 -6.25 8.11 16.35
CA PRO A 377 -7.45 8.41 17.14
C PRO A 377 -7.19 9.20 18.42
N LYS A 378 -8.08 10.15 18.72
CA LYS A 378 -8.20 10.87 20.02
C LYS A 378 -8.31 9.99 21.29
N TYR A 379 -8.46 8.68 21.15
CA TYR A 379 -8.54 7.75 22.27
C TYR A 379 -7.16 7.35 22.82
N PHE A 380 -6.09 7.64 22.07
CA PHE A 380 -4.74 7.37 22.51
C PHE A 380 -4.41 8.22 23.74
N SER A 381 -3.71 7.64 24.71
CA SER A 381 -3.59 8.27 26.04
C SER A 381 -2.67 9.50 26.10
N GLN A 382 -1.95 9.76 25.01
CA GLN A 382 -1.04 10.90 24.87
C GLN A 382 -1.20 11.50 23.47
N PRO A 383 -0.82 12.78 23.28
CA PRO A 383 -0.74 13.37 21.95
C PRO A 383 0.26 12.63 21.05
N TYR A 384 -0.01 12.63 19.76
CA TYR A 384 0.94 12.25 18.73
C TYR A 384 2.00 13.33 18.56
N GLU A 385 3.20 12.92 18.18
CA GLU A 385 4.30 13.83 17.86
C GLU A 385 4.91 13.42 16.52
N HIS A 386 4.87 14.32 15.53
CA HIS A 386 5.71 14.21 14.34
C HIS A 386 6.90 15.15 14.47
N ARG A 387 8.12 14.60 14.47
CA ARG A 387 9.36 15.38 14.38
C ARG A 387 9.50 16.01 13.00
N ALA A 388 10.37 17.00 12.85
CA ALA A 388 10.64 17.60 11.54
C ALA A 388 11.07 16.52 10.53
N GLY A 389 10.44 16.55 9.35
CA GLY A 389 10.67 15.60 8.24
C GLY A 389 10.06 14.23 8.39
N GLU A 390 9.16 14.03 9.35
CA GLU A 390 8.55 12.73 9.64
C GLU A 390 7.21 12.58 8.92
N HIS A 391 7.05 11.46 8.21
CA HIS A 391 5.84 11.12 7.49
C HIS A 391 5.16 9.89 8.07
N LYS A 392 3.86 9.73 7.83
CA LYS A 392 3.20 8.44 7.98
C LYS A 392 2.11 8.25 6.94
N THR A 393 2.12 7.12 6.26
CA THR A 393 1.14 6.78 5.23
C THR A 393 0.17 5.71 5.72
N HIS A 394 -1.12 5.95 5.50
CA HIS A 394 -2.22 5.05 5.80
C HIS A 394 -2.93 4.61 4.52
N GLU A 395 -3.27 3.31 4.44
CA GLU A 395 -4.00 2.72 3.33
C GLU A 395 -5.44 2.40 3.76
N LEU A 396 -6.37 3.19 3.25
CA LEU A 396 -7.79 3.18 3.59
C LEU A 396 -8.61 2.66 2.42
N ILE A 397 -9.73 2.02 2.70
CA ILE A 397 -10.70 1.56 1.71
C ILE A 397 -12.07 2.07 2.14
N LEU A 398 -12.75 2.72 1.20
CA LEU A 398 -14.14 3.14 1.37
C LEU A 398 -14.98 2.29 0.41
N TYR A 399 -15.79 1.38 0.95
CA TYR A 399 -16.64 0.49 0.17
C TYR A 399 -18.11 0.84 0.35
N PHE A 400 -18.72 1.40 -0.69
CA PHE A 400 -20.15 1.71 -0.71
C PHE A 400 -20.91 0.53 -1.31
N HIS A 401 -21.99 0.12 -0.68
CA HIS A 401 -22.77 -1.05 -1.10
C HIS A 401 -24.28 -0.79 -1.01
N PRO A 402 -25.09 -1.47 -1.84
CA PRO A 402 -26.54 -1.36 -1.80
C PRO A 402 -27.12 -2.15 -0.62
N GLY A 403 -28.13 -1.57 0.03
CA GLY A 403 -28.89 -2.24 1.10
C GLY A 403 -28.12 -2.45 2.40
N GLU A 404 -28.54 -3.49 3.14
CA GLU A 404 -28.00 -3.86 4.44
C GLU A 404 -26.69 -4.66 4.33
N PHE A 405 -25.90 -4.69 5.41
CA PHE A 405 -24.66 -5.43 5.45
C PHE A 405 -24.87 -6.96 5.37
N THR A 406 -24.02 -7.64 4.61
CA THR A 406 -24.09 -9.10 4.41
C THR A 406 -22.74 -9.77 4.64
N ALA A 407 -22.73 -11.10 4.70
CA ALA A 407 -21.48 -11.87 4.75
C ALA A 407 -20.59 -11.67 3.51
N GLU A 408 -21.19 -11.41 2.34
CA GLU A 408 -20.45 -11.11 1.11
C GLU A 408 -19.72 -9.76 1.20
N HIS A 409 -20.35 -8.77 1.85
CA HIS A 409 -19.71 -7.47 2.12
C HIS A 409 -18.52 -7.63 3.08
N ALA A 410 -18.66 -8.45 4.13
CA ALA A 410 -17.55 -8.79 5.02
C ALA A 410 -16.40 -9.48 4.27
N ALA A 411 -16.71 -10.47 3.42
CA ALA A 411 -15.70 -11.15 2.61
C ALA A 411 -14.98 -10.19 1.65
N THR A 412 -15.72 -9.23 1.07
CA THR A 412 -15.17 -8.18 0.21
C THR A 412 -14.24 -7.25 1.00
N ALA A 413 -14.64 -6.80 2.19
CA ALA A 413 -13.79 -5.96 3.04
C ALA A 413 -12.47 -6.64 3.40
N GLU A 414 -12.52 -7.92 3.79
CA GLU A 414 -11.34 -8.75 4.05
C GLU A 414 -10.48 -8.94 2.81
N ALA A 415 -11.11 -9.15 1.65
CA ALA A 415 -10.40 -9.26 0.39
C ALA A 415 -9.60 -8.00 0.04
N LEU A 416 -10.22 -6.83 0.18
CA LEU A 416 -9.61 -5.54 -0.15
C LEU A 416 -8.42 -5.19 0.76
N MET A 417 -8.41 -5.65 2.01
CA MET A 417 -7.25 -5.47 2.90
C MET A 417 -6.11 -6.46 2.63
N HIS A 418 -6.37 -7.51 1.87
CA HIS A 418 -5.42 -8.55 1.47
C HIS A 418 -5.35 -8.63 -0.07
N PRO A 419 -4.77 -7.60 -0.73
CA PRO A 419 -4.80 -7.48 -2.18
C PRO A 419 -4.11 -8.67 -2.85
N LEU A 420 -4.69 -9.10 -3.97
CA LEU A 420 -4.11 -10.14 -4.82
C LEU A 420 -2.69 -9.77 -5.29
N GLN A 421 -1.83 -10.78 -5.38
CA GLN A 421 -0.51 -10.64 -5.98
C GLN A 421 -0.46 -11.36 -7.32
N ALA A 422 -0.05 -10.61 -8.35
CA ALA A 422 0.18 -11.12 -9.68
C ALA A 422 1.68 -11.07 -10.01
N ARG A 423 2.24 -12.16 -10.53
CA ARG A 423 3.68 -12.30 -10.81
C ARG A 423 3.93 -12.98 -12.16
N ALA A 424 4.95 -12.52 -12.87
CA ALA A 424 5.56 -13.24 -13.99
C ALA A 424 6.45 -14.41 -13.50
N PRO A 425 6.98 -15.25 -14.40
CA PRO A 425 8.00 -16.24 -14.06
C PRO A 425 9.20 -15.63 -13.35
N ALA A 426 9.74 -16.36 -12.37
CA ALA A 426 10.83 -15.91 -11.52
C ALA A 426 12.06 -15.47 -12.33
N HIS A 427 12.40 -16.20 -13.40
CA HIS A 427 13.57 -15.92 -14.22
C HIS A 427 13.57 -14.50 -14.82
N LEU A 428 12.41 -13.94 -15.18
CA LEU A 428 12.34 -12.58 -15.73
C LEU A 428 12.78 -11.55 -14.69
N TYR A 429 12.34 -11.72 -13.44
CA TYR A 429 12.74 -10.85 -12.35
C TYR A 429 14.22 -10.99 -12.01
N LEU A 430 14.69 -12.24 -11.88
CA LEU A 430 16.07 -12.54 -11.49
C LEU A 430 17.11 -12.16 -12.55
N GLU A 431 16.73 -12.15 -13.84
CA GLU A 431 17.64 -11.83 -14.95
C GLU A 431 17.53 -10.38 -15.45
N TYR A 432 16.34 -9.80 -15.50
CA TYR A 432 16.08 -8.49 -16.13
C TYR A 432 15.51 -7.43 -15.15
N GLY A 433 14.80 -7.87 -14.11
CA GLY A 433 14.14 -6.98 -13.17
C GLY A 433 15.10 -6.35 -12.17
N LEU A 434 15.81 -7.19 -11.43
CA LEU A 434 16.76 -6.77 -10.40
C LEU A 434 17.97 -6.02 -10.99
N TYR A 435 18.72 -5.32 -10.14
CA TYR A 435 19.90 -4.54 -10.57
C TYR A 435 21.08 -5.43 -10.97
N GLU A 436 21.09 -6.64 -10.43
CA GLU A 436 22.12 -7.67 -10.63
C GLU A 436 21.42 -8.98 -11.00
N ARG A 437 22.15 -9.89 -11.63
CA ARG A 437 21.64 -11.23 -11.91
C ARG A 437 21.70 -12.08 -10.64
N TRP A 438 20.58 -12.66 -10.26
CA TRP A 438 20.48 -13.54 -9.10
C TRP A 438 20.22 -14.99 -9.52
N PRO A 439 20.90 -15.98 -8.92
CA PRO A 439 20.59 -17.38 -9.17
C PRO A 439 19.24 -17.73 -8.52
N PRO A 440 18.45 -18.64 -9.11
CA PRO A 440 17.24 -19.16 -8.48
C PRO A 440 17.57 -19.90 -7.17
N TYR A 441 16.52 -20.24 -6.41
CA TYR A 441 16.65 -21.13 -5.26
C TYR A 441 17.30 -22.46 -5.65
N SER A 442 18.36 -22.87 -4.96
CA SER A 442 19.18 -24.02 -5.37
C SER A 442 19.75 -24.79 -4.17
N PRO A 443 18.92 -25.59 -3.46
CA PRO A 443 19.33 -26.31 -2.25
C PRO A 443 20.38 -27.39 -2.52
N ASP A 444 20.46 -27.93 -3.74
CA ASP A 444 21.47 -28.93 -4.10
C ASP A 444 22.89 -28.36 -4.17
N LEU A 445 23.02 -27.08 -4.58
CA LEU A 445 24.31 -26.39 -4.69
C LEU A 445 24.67 -25.65 -3.40
N PHE A 446 23.69 -25.07 -2.72
CA PHE A 446 23.90 -24.21 -1.55
C PHE A 446 23.04 -24.61 -0.34
N PRO A 447 23.09 -25.88 0.11
CA PRO A 447 22.15 -26.41 1.11
C PRO A 447 22.14 -25.61 2.42
N SER A 448 23.31 -25.24 2.93
CA SER A 448 23.41 -24.46 4.18
C SER A 448 22.89 -23.03 4.05
N TYR A 449 23.13 -22.40 2.89
CA TYR A 449 22.65 -21.04 2.64
C TYR A 449 21.12 -21.03 2.53
N GLU A 450 20.55 -21.96 1.76
CA GLU A 450 19.10 -22.06 1.60
C GLU A 450 18.40 -22.40 2.91
N ALA A 451 18.93 -23.36 3.68
CA ALA A 451 18.40 -23.70 4.99
C ALA A 451 18.43 -22.51 5.95
N ASN A 452 19.52 -21.74 5.98
CA ASN A 452 19.63 -20.55 6.83
C ASN A 452 18.68 -19.43 6.42
N ASN A 453 18.50 -19.18 5.12
CA ASN A 453 17.53 -18.18 4.66
C ASN A 453 16.11 -18.61 5.03
N LEU A 454 15.72 -19.85 4.73
CA LEU A 454 14.37 -20.33 5.07
C LEU A 454 14.07 -20.25 6.57
N ALA A 455 15.06 -20.54 7.43
CA ALA A 455 14.95 -20.40 8.88
C ALA A 455 14.46 -19.00 9.30
N ALA A 456 14.89 -17.94 8.62
CA ALA A 456 14.54 -16.56 8.95
C ALA A 456 13.04 -16.25 8.74
N VAL A 457 12.30 -17.02 7.93
CA VAL A 457 10.85 -16.78 7.69
C VAL A 457 9.94 -17.91 8.14
N ASN A 458 10.47 -19.11 8.30
CA ASN A 458 9.66 -20.27 8.71
C ASN A 458 10.14 -20.96 9.99
N GLY A 459 11.27 -20.54 10.57
CA GLY A 459 11.81 -21.13 11.80
C GLY A 459 12.35 -22.54 11.62
N SER A 460 12.61 -22.99 10.39
CA SER A 460 13.37 -24.22 10.15
C SER A 460 14.76 -24.09 10.79
N GLY A 461 15.34 -25.21 11.24
CA GLY A 461 16.55 -25.24 12.09
C GLY A 461 17.86 -24.84 11.41
N GLY A 462 17.93 -23.64 10.83
CA GLY A 462 19.15 -23.00 10.37
C GLY A 462 20.09 -22.68 11.54
N VAL A 463 21.39 -22.61 11.25
CA VAL A 463 22.45 -22.42 12.26
C VAL A 463 22.45 -20.98 12.82
N TYR A 464 22.01 -20.01 12.01
CA TYR A 464 22.10 -18.58 12.32
C TYR A 464 20.75 -17.83 12.25
N GLY A 465 19.67 -18.51 11.88
CA GLY A 465 18.42 -17.84 11.51
C GLY A 465 17.39 -17.87 12.63
N ASP A 466 17.26 -16.77 13.36
CA ASP A 466 16.05 -16.51 14.14
C ASP A 466 14.91 -16.08 13.21
N ASN A 467 13.70 -16.55 13.48
CA ASN A 467 12.53 -16.20 12.68
C ASN A 467 12.20 -14.70 12.86
N LEU A 468 12.24 -13.94 11.77
CA LEU A 468 12.03 -12.48 11.77
C LEU A 468 10.62 -12.08 12.23
N PHE A 469 9.59 -12.91 11.99
CA PHE A 469 8.26 -12.67 12.53
C PHE A 469 8.23 -12.87 14.04
N THR A 470 8.88 -13.93 14.55
CA THR A 470 9.03 -14.15 15.99
C THR A 470 9.78 -13.01 16.64
N ILE A 471 10.88 -12.54 16.03
CA ILE A 471 11.66 -11.41 16.54
C ILE A 471 10.81 -10.14 16.63
N ARG A 472 9.98 -9.85 15.63
CA ARG A 472 9.08 -8.68 15.69
C ARG A 472 8.01 -8.83 16.76
N GLU A 473 7.50 -10.04 16.94
CA GLU A 473 6.47 -10.36 17.92
C GLU A 473 6.97 -10.26 19.36
N THR A 474 8.20 -10.73 19.65
CA THR A 474 8.74 -10.81 21.02
C THR A 474 9.06 -9.45 21.64
N VAL A 475 9.36 -8.45 20.82
CA VAL A 475 9.70 -7.07 21.26
C VAL A 475 8.72 -6.02 20.73
N ASP A 476 7.52 -6.45 20.35
CA ASP A 476 6.43 -5.60 19.89
C ASP A 476 6.80 -4.58 18.79
N PHE A 477 7.44 -4.98 17.70
CA PHE A 477 7.72 -4.09 16.54
C PHE A 477 6.46 -3.85 15.68
N TYR A 478 5.47 -3.26 16.35
CA TYR A 478 4.18 -2.83 15.87
C TYR A 478 3.89 -1.43 16.42
N GLY A 479 2.84 -0.81 15.91
CA GLY A 479 2.49 0.57 16.20
C GLY A 479 2.89 1.50 15.07
N TRP A 480 2.34 2.72 15.09
CA TRP A 480 2.42 3.64 13.96
C TRP A 480 3.86 4.02 13.58
N MET A 481 4.78 4.10 14.55
CA MET A 481 6.21 4.35 14.29
C MET A 481 7.00 3.08 13.95
N HIS A 482 6.68 1.91 14.50
CA HIS A 482 7.59 0.75 14.47
C HIS A 482 7.21 -0.32 13.44
N PHE A 483 5.95 -0.32 12.99
CA PHE A 483 5.47 -1.35 12.10
C PHE A 483 6.14 -1.32 10.73
N GLY A 484 6.92 -2.37 10.48
CA GLY A 484 7.62 -2.63 9.23
C GLY A 484 9.12 -2.79 9.42
N ASP A 485 9.66 -2.28 10.53
CA ASP A 485 11.05 -2.51 10.94
C ASP A 485 11.21 -3.80 11.74
N VAL A 486 12.47 -4.16 12.02
CA VAL A 486 12.90 -5.25 12.88
C VAL A 486 13.89 -4.73 13.93
N ARG A 487 14.09 -5.49 15.00
CA ARG A 487 15.11 -5.15 16.00
C ARG A 487 16.51 -5.47 15.48
N VAL A 488 17.52 -4.79 16.00
CA VAL A 488 18.92 -5.21 15.87
C VAL A 488 19.13 -6.53 16.64
N VAL A 489 19.44 -7.62 15.93
CA VAL A 489 19.64 -8.97 16.50
C VAL A 489 21.12 -9.13 16.85
N ASP A 490 21.45 -9.10 18.15
CA ASP A 490 22.67 -9.66 18.79
C ASP A 490 22.96 -9.04 20.19
N GLU A 491 22.02 -8.29 20.78
CA GLU A 491 22.31 -7.49 21.96
C GLU A 491 21.31 -7.70 23.10
N ASP A 492 21.82 -8.25 24.20
CA ASP A 492 21.05 -8.58 25.42
C ASP A 492 20.52 -7.34 26.17
N GLY A 493 20.85 -6.12 25.72
CA GLY A 493 20.55 -4.85 26.41
C GLY A 493 19.56 -3.90 25.74
N GLY A 494 19.27 -4.06 24.43
CA GLY A 494 18.52 -3.06 23.65
C GLY A 494 17.47 -3.64 22.70
N THR A 495 16.30 -2.99 22.63
CA THR A 495 15.25 -3.22 21.62
C THR A 495 15.38 -2.27 20.44
N GLY A 496 16.63 -1.87 20.13
CA GLY A 496 16.93 -0.86 19.12
C GLY A 496 16.37 -1.22 17.75
N GLN A 497 15.86 -0.19 17.07
CA GLN A 497 15.33 -0.26 15.71
C GLN A 497 16.46 -0.42 14.70
N MET A 498 16.32 -1.35 13.77
CA MET A 498 17.34 -1.65 12.77
C MET A 498 17.39 -0.56 11.70
N ASN A 499 16.33 0.25 11.53
CA ASN A 499 16.24 1.22 10.43
C ASN A 499 16.51 0.57 9.07
N LEU A 500 16.19 -0.72 8.96
CA LEU A 500 16.28 -1.55 7.76
C LEU A 500 17.62 -1.43 7.00
N GLN A 501 18.70 -1.26 7.76
CA GLN A 501 20.05 -1.09 7.23
C GLN A 501 20.51 -2.24 6.33
N TYR A 502 21.50 -1.93 5.49
CA TYR A 502 22.08 -2.86 4.53
C TYR A 502 21.08 -3.33 3.47
N ASP A 503 20.12 -2.47 3.14
CA ASP A 503 19.12 -2.67 2.08
C ASP A 503 18.31 -3.94 2.33
N PHE A 504 17.85 -4.05 3.58
CA PHE A 504 17.08 -5.17 4.10
C PHE A 504 15.92 -5.51 3.18
N GLU A 505 15.18 -4.50 2.73
CA GLU A 505 13.98 -4.63 1.92
C GLU A 505 14.30 -5.24 0.55
N TYR A 506 15.40 -4.84 -0.07
CA TYR A 506 15.87 -5.45 -1.31
C TYR A 506 16.20 -6.93 -1.10
N GLY A 507 16.88 -7.27 0.00
CA GLY A 507 17.17 -8.66 0.38
C GLY A 507 15.90 -9.51 0.50
N MET A 508 14.86 -8.98 1.17
CA MET A 508 13.55 -9.64 1.28
C MET A 508 12.90 -9.86 -0.10
N ILE A 509 12.92 -8.85 -0.99
CA ILE A 509 12.38 -8.96 -2.36
C ILE A 509 13.13 -10.04 -3.15
N VAL A 510 14.46 -10.06 -3.07
CA VAL A 510 15.29 -11.05 -3.77
C VAL A 510 14.93 -12.47 -3.32
N GLN A 511 14.86 -12.73 -2.01
CA GLN A 511 14.51 -14.07 -1.52
C GLN A 511 13.08 -14.48 -1.91
N SER A 512 12.13 -13.54 -1.88
CA SER A 512 10.78 -13.78 -2.39
C SER A 512 10.80 -14.25 -3.84
N LEU A 513 11.54 -13.55 -4.70
CA LEU A 513 11.65 -13.88 -6.12
C LEU A 513 12.37 -15.20 -6.40
N ARG A 514 13.42 -15.52 -5.64
CA ARG A 514 14.16 -16.79 -5.79
C ARG A 514 13.29 -18.01 -5.49
N LEU A 515 12.37 -17.88 -4.53
CA LEU A 515 11.46 -18.94 -4.09
C LEU A 515 10.13 -18.96 -4.82
N LEU A 516 9.83 -17.96 -5.67
CA LEU A 516 8.51 -17.71 -6.24
C LEU A 516 7.83 -18.96 -6.83
N GLU A 517 8.59 -19.79 -7.57
CA GLU A 517 8.07 -21.02 -8.20
C GLU A 517 8.41 -22.29 -7.39
N ALA A 518 9.49 -22.27 -6.61
CA ALA A 518 9.98 -23.45 -5.90
C ALA A 518 9.26 -23.68 -4.55
N ASP A 519 8.92 -22.59 -3.86
CA ASP A 519 8.22 -22.58 -2.57
C ASP A 519 7.40 -21.27 -2.45
N PRO A 520 6.21 -21.23 -3.06
CA PRO A 520 5.37 -20.04 -3.09
C PRO A 520 4.95 -19.55 -1.69
N GLU A 521 4.84 -20.45 -0.71
CA GLU A 521 4.46 -20.06 0.65
C GLU A 521 5.57 -19.23 1.32
N ASN A 522 6.81 -19.72 1.30
CA ASN A 522 7.93 -18.96 1.88
C ASN A 522 8.29 -17.73 1.04
N SER A 523 8.09 -17.79 -0.29
CA SER A 523 8.17 -16.60 -1.16
C SER A 523 7.26 -15.47 -0.69
N MET A 524 6.01 -15.78 -0.31
CA MET A 524 5.04 -14.82 0.18
C MET A 524 5.37 -14.26 1.56
N ARG A 525 5.96 -15.08 2.44
CA ARG A 525 6.46 -14.62 3.75
C ARG A 525 7.56 -13.57 3.58
N TRP A 526 8.52 -13.82 2.69
CA TRP A 526 9.54 -12.82 2.35
C TRP A 526 8.95 -11.55 1.77
N TRP A 527 7.98 -11.67 0.84
CA TRP A 527 7.32 -10.49 0.28
C TRP A 527 6.58 -9.67 1.35
N LYS A 528 5.92 -10.33 2.30
CA LYS A 528 5.22 -9.64 3.39
C LYS A 528 6.20 -8.79 4.21
N LEU A 529 7.39 -9.30 4.50
CA LEU A 529 8.45 -8.51 5.15
C LEU A 529 8.91 -7.35 4.26
N ALA A 530 9.16 -7.61 2.97
CA ALA A 530 9.57 -6.58 2.01
C ALA A 530 8.59 -5.41 1.90
N GLU A 531 7.29 -5.70 1.72
CA GLU A 531 6.25 -4.67 1.58
C GLU A 531 6.15 -3.79 2.83
N GLN A 532 6.17 -4.43 4.01
CA GLN A 532 6.05 -3.71 5.27
C GLN A 532 7.29 -2.85 5.53
N ALA A 533 8.47 -3.40 5.24
CA ALA A 533 9.75 -2.71 5.39
C ALA A 533 9.85 -1.50 4.44
N CYS A 534 9.55 -1.68 3.14
CA CYS A 534 9.58 -0.57 2.17
C CYS A 534 8.65 0.58 2.57
N ARG A 535 7.48 0.27 3.13
CA ARG A 535 6.53 1.29 3.58
C ARG A 535 7.00 2.01 4.83
N HIS A 536 7.62 1.30 5.77
CA HIS A 536 8.23 1.89 6.96
C HIS A 536 9.36 2.84 6.57
N THR A 537 10.31 2.38 5.76
CA THR A 537 11.45 3.21 5.32
C THR A 537 11.00 4.45 4.55
N ALA A 538 10.00 4.32 3.68
CA ALA A 538 9.46 5.45 2.89
C ALA A 538 8.74 6.52 3.73
N ASP A 539 8.40 6.22 5.00
CA ASP A 539 7.66 7.11 5.89
C ASP A 539 8.53 7.63 7.05
N ILE A 540 9.29 6.74 7.72
CA ILE A 540 9.88 6.99 9.05
C ILE A 540 11.40 7.18 9.01
N ASP A 541 12.12 6.37 8.22
CA ASP A 541 13.58 6.29 8.30
C ASP A 541 14.31 7.34 7.43
N ILE A 542 13.57 8.07 6.58
CA ILE A 542 14.09 9.12 5.71
C ILE A 542 13.77 10.49 6.31
N LEU A 543 14.74 11.41 6.27
CA LEU A 543 14.49 12.80 6.59
C LEU A 543 13.85 13.52 5.38
N HIS A 544 12.53 13.70 5.42
CA HIS A 544 11.75 14.31 4.34
C HIS A 544 11.80 15.86 4.32
N VAL A 545 13.00 16.44 4.41
CA VAL A 545 13.21 17.89 4.39
C VAL A 545 14.37 18.26 3.47
N HIS A 546 14.10 19.18 2.54
CA HIS A 546 15.07 19.69 1.55
C HIS A 546 15.17 21.22 1.54
N TRP A 547 14.82 21.87 2.65
CA TRP A 547 14.84 23.33 2.73
C TRP A 547 15.21 23.84 4.13
N ALA A 548 15.66 25.08 4.18
CA ALA A 548 16.15 25.78 5.37
C ALA A 548 15.23 26.95 5.72
N ASP A 549 15.05 27.22 7.00
CA ASP A 549 14.40 28.45 7.46
C ASP A 549 15.28 29.67 7.12
N PRO A 550 14.84 30.59 6.24
CA PRO A 550 15.60 31.79 5.90
C PRO A 550 15.88 32.71 7.10
N ASN A 551 15.03 32.67 8.13
CA ASN A 551 15.20 33.46 9.35
C ASN A 551 16.16 32.81 10.35
N GLN A 552 16.54 31.55 10.12
CA GLN A 552 17.53 30.82 10.91
C GLN A 552 18.63 30.29 9.99
N PRO A 553 19.62 31.13 9.60
CA PRO A 553 20.67 30.75 8.66
C PRO A 553 21.46 29.49 9.05
N SER A 554 21.50 29.14 10.33
CA SER A 554 22.12 27.90 10.82
C SER A 554 21.46 26.62 10.29
N SER A 555 20.16 26.67 9.93
CA SER A 555 19.49 25.56 9.23
C SER A 555 20.08 25.28 7.84
N GLN A 556 20.82 26.23 7.26
CA GLN A 556 21.56 26.00 6.01
C GLN A 556 22.86 25.22 6.22
N TRP A 557 23.40 25.18 7.44
CA TRP A 557 24.66 24.47 7.72
C TRP A 557 24.48 22.95 7.75
N ILE A 558 23.25 22.47 7.90
CA ILE A 558 22.88 21.05 7.92
C ILE A 558 22.34 20.56 6.57
N LYS A 559 22.53 21.32 5.48
CA LYS A 559 22.12 20.92 4.12
C LYS A 559 22.65 19.55 3.68
N TRP A 560 23.78 19.14 4.24
CA TRP A 560 24.42 17.86 3.94
C TRP A 560 23.60 16.64 4.37
N CYS A 561 22.59 16.79 5.23
CA CYS A 561 21.76 15.68 5.72
C CYS A 561 20.34 15.64 5.12
N TRP A 562 19.97 16.59 4.25
CA TRP A 562 18.63 16.69 3.65
C TRP A 562 18.34 15.53 2.69
N GLY A 563 17.27 14.76 2.93
CA GLY A 563 17.02 13.49 2.24
C GLY A 563 17.86 12.31 2.73
N GLY A 564 18.67 12.51 3.78
CA GLY A 564 19.46 11.44 4.37
C GLY A 564 18.59 10.45 5.16
N MET A 565 19.04 9.20 5.25
CA MET A 565 18.40 8.19 6.10
C MET A 565 19.05 8.18 7.49
N PHE A 566 18.26 7.83 8.49
CA PHE A 566 18.72 7.70 9.88
C PHE A 566 19.43 6.36 10.13
N TRP A 567 20.39 6.38 11.05
CA TRP A 567 21.06 5.18 11.52
C TRP A 567 20.17 4.40 12.48
N HIS A 568 20.42 3.09 12.58
CA HIS A 568 19.82 2.22 13.58
C HIS A 568 20.03 2.82 14.97
N THR A 569 19.12 2.49 15.88
CA THR A 569 19.28 2.86 17.30
C THR A 569 20.64 2.41 17.79
N PRO A 570 21.40 3.24 18.54
CA PRO A 570 22.70 2.83 19.04
C PRO A 570 22.60 1.52 19.82
N HIS A 571 23.65 0.73 19.69
CA HIS A 571 23.78 -0.56 20.35
C HIS A 571 23.49 -0.46 21.86
N GLU A 572 22.83 -1.48 22.40
CA GLU A 572 22.39 -1.60 23.80
C GLU A 572 21.35 -0.54 24.27
N GLN A 573 20.80 0.29 23.38
CA GLN A 573 19.75 1.26 23.75
C GLN A 573 18.33 0.72 23.48
N SER A 574 17.35 1.23 24.25
CA SER A 574 15.95 0.83 24.13
C SER A 574 15.26 1.39 22.88
N GLY A 575 15.76 2.49 22.31
CA GLY A 575 15.12 3.21 21.21
C GLY A 575 13.86 3.98 21.61
N LEU A 576 13.64 4.23 22.91
CA LEU A 576 12.46 4.96 23.41
C LEU A 576 12.58 6.49 23.27
N GLU A 577 13.78 7.06 23.46
CA GLU A 577 13.98 8.51 23.44
C GLU A 577 14.07 9.08 22.02
N ASN A 578 14.57 8.27 21.08
CA ASN A 578 14.85 8.63 19.69
C ASN A 578 14.47 7.50 18.74
N PRO A 579 13.21 7.01 18.76
CA PRO A 579 12.80 5.89 17.94
C PRO A 579 13.13 6.16 16.47
N HIS A 580 13.80 5.22 15.81
CA HIS A 580 14.21 5.30 14.40
C HIS A 580 15.12 6.49 14.02
N ARG A 581 15.68 7.21 15.00
CA ARG A 581 16.60 8.34 14.75
C ARG A 581 17.86 8.20 15.59
N GLY A 582 18.59 7.10 15.36
CA GLY A 582 19.74 6.72 16.18
C GLY A 582 20.93 7.67 16.14
N SER A 583 21.14 8.33 15.01
CA SER A 583 22.18 9.33 14.78
C SER A 583 21.76 10.30 13.67
N SER A 584 22.57 11.33 13.39
CA SER A 584 22.32 12.28 12.30
C SER A 584 22.06 11.56 10.98
N PRO A 585 21.04 11.96 10.20
CA PRO A 585 20.79 11.39 8.90
C PRO A 585 21.95 11.68 7.96
N SER A 586 22.23 10.79 7.02
CA SER A 586 23.38 10.93 6.12
C SER A 586 23.04 10.49 4.71
N LEU A 587 23.56 11.23 3.72
CA LEU A 587 23.53 10.86 2.30
C LEU A 587 24.56 9.76 1.95
N GLU A 588 25.51 9.47 2.85
CA GLU A 588 26.43 8.34 2.68
C GLU A 588 25.78 7.00 3.06
N PHE A 589 24.57 7.07 3.63
CA PHE A 589 23.89 5.97 4.30
C PHE A 589 22.52 5.72 3.65
N GLN A 590 22.51 5.42 2.35
CA GLN A 590 21.31 5.38 1.52
C GLN A 590 21.04 4.00 0.93
N PHE A 591 19.90 3.41 1.28
CA PHE A 591 19.44 2.11 0.78
C PHE A 591 18.12 2.28 0.02
N CYS A 592 18.19 2.59 -1.28
CA CYS A 592 17.00 2.86 -2.10
C CYS A 592 16.65 1.75 -3.10
N ARG A 593 17.48 0.69 -3.21
CA ARG A 593 17.23 -0.40 -4.18
C ARG A 593 15.93 -1.13 -3.85
N GLY A 594 15.66 -1.38 -2.56
CA GLY A 594 14.41 -1.96 -2.08
C GLY A 594 13.18 -1.14 -2.51
N LEU A 595 13.17 0.15 -2.15
CA LEU A 595 12.09 1.10 -2.47
C LEU A 595 11.78 1.17 -3.98
N LEU A 596 12.81 1.35 -4.80
CA LEU A 596 12.66 1.42 -6.26
C LEU A 596 12.15 0.09 -6.83
N THR A 597 12.66 -1.04 -6.34
CA THR A 597 12.19 -2.37 -6.80
C THR A 597 10.73 -2.58 -6.41
N TYR A 598 10.34 -2.21 -5.19
CA TYR A 598 8.96 -2.28 -4.74
C TYR A 598 8.03 -1.40 -5.60
N TYR A 599 8.44 -0.18 -5.94
CA TYR A 599 7.73 0.67 -6.90
C TYR A 599 7.61 -0.02 -8.27
N TYR A 600 8.70 -0.53 -8.84
CA TYR A 600 8.65 -1.16 -10.15
C TYR A 600 7.75 -2.40 -10.19
N MET A 601 7.68 -3.16 -9.10
CA MET A 601 6.85 -4.37 -9.01
C MET A 601 5.37 -4.07 -8.74
N THR A 602 5.01 -2.94 -8.13
CA THR A 602 3.64 -2.68 -7.63
C THR A 602 3.01 -1.40 -8.16
N GLY A 603 3.80 -0.44 -8.62
CA GLY A 603 3.39 0.92 -8.92
C GLY A 603 3.12 1.78 -7.67
N TYR A 604 3.63 1.40 -6.49
CA TYR A 604 3.43 2.17 -5.25
C TYR A 604 4.24 3.48 -5.24
N THR A 605 3.60 4.59 -5.64
CA THR A 605 4.25 5.88 -5.89
C THR A 605 5.01 6.45 -4.70
N LYS A 606 4.54 6.26 -3.46
CA LYS A 606 5.22 6.80 -2.26
C LYS A 606 6.64 6.23 -2.09
N ALA A 607 6.86 4.96 -2.44
CA ALA A 607 8.21 4.40 -2.41
C ALA A 607 9.12 5.02 -3.47
N TRP A 608 8.60 5.37 -4.65
CA TRP A 608 9.36 6.11 -5.66
C TRP A 608 9.65 7.54 -5.23
N GLU A 609 8.66 8.25 -4.67
CA GLU A 609 8.87 9.61 -4.14
C GLU A 609 9.95 9.62 -3.07
N ALA A 610 9.85 8.73 -2.07
CA ALA A 610 10.85 8.61 -1.02
C ALA A 610 12.24 8.23 -1.56
N ALA A 611 12.31 7.32 -2.53
CA ALA A 611 13.57 6.96 -3.18
C ALA A 611 14.18 8.08 -4.04
N MET A 612 13.42 9.14 -4.34
CA MET A 612 13.92 10.32 -5.07
C MET A 612 14.30 11.49 -4.18
N GLU A 613 13.93 11.43 -2.91
CA GLU A 613 14.42 12.33 -1.87
C GLU A 613 15.84 11.95 -1.43
N VAL A 614 16.09 10.64 -1.39
CA VAL A 614 17.38 10.02 -1.09
C VAL A 614 18.27 10.06 -2.33
#